data_AF-A0A3C1XY96-F1
#
_entry.id   AF-A0A3C1XY96-F1
#
_cell.length_a   1.000
_cell.length_b   1.000
_cell.length_c   1.000
_cell.angle_alpha   90.00
_cell.angle_beta   90.00
_cell.angle_gamma   90.00
#
_symmetry.space_group_name_H-M   'P 1'
#
loop_
_entity.id
_entity.type
_entity.pdbx_description
1 polymer ?
#
loop_
_entity_poly.entity_id
_entity_poly.type
_entity_poly.pdbx_seq_one_letter_code
_entity_poly.pdbx_strand_id
1 'polypeptide(L)' 'MKSNNTVLVALFAALIVVLSLMPPIPMPGIPVPITLQTLGVMLAGAILGPV' A
#
# COMPACT_ATOMS: atom_id res chain seq x y z
N MET A 1 3.77 4.34 -21.91
CA MET A 1 3.52 3.30 -20.90
C MET A 1 3.16 2.02 -21.62
N LYS A 2 3.90 0.92 -21.40
CA LYS A 2 3.57 -0.39 -21.98
C LYS A 2 2.39 -0.98 -21.19
N SER A 3 1.43 -1.62 -21.86
CA SER A 3 0.18 -2.13 -21.23
C SER A 3 0.42 -2.91 -19.94
N ASN A 4 1.46 -3.76 -19.89
CA ASN A 4 1.81 -4.52 -18.69
C ASN A 4 2.17 -3.65 -17.47
N ASN A 5 2.84 -2.50 -17.66
CA ASN A 5 3.19 -1.64 -16.53
C ASN A 5 1.92 -1.02 -15.92
N THR A 6 0.95 -0.65 -16.77
CA THR A 6 -0.35 -0.15 -16.31
C THR A 6 -1.12 -1.20 -15.50
N VAL A 7 -1.07 -2.47 -15.92
CA VAL A 7 -1.70 -3.58 -15.18
C VAL A 7 -1.07 -3.76 -13.81
N LEU A 8 0.26 -3.75 -13.72
CA LEU A 8 0.96 -3.86 -12.44
C LEU A 8 0.66 -2.69 -11.50
N VAL A 9 0.68 -1.46 -12.01
CA VAL A 9 0.31 -0.27 -11.23
C VAL A 9 -1.13 -0.36 -10.72
N ALA A 10 -2.08 -0.77 -11.58
CA ALA A 10 -3.48 -0.94 -11.18
C ALA A 10 -3.65 -2.04 -10.12
N LEU A 11 -2.91 -3.16 -10.25
CA LEU A 11 -2.91 -4.24 -9.27
C LEU A 11 -2.41 -3.76 -7.90
N PHE A 12 -1.29 -3.03 -7.87
CA PHE A 12 -0.74 -2.49 -6.63
C PHE A 12 -1.66 -1.43 -6.01
N ALA A 13 -2.30 -0.59 -6.82
CA ALA A 13 -3.31 0.35 -6.34
C ALA A 13 -4.49 -0.38 -5.67
N ALA A 14 -5.00 -1.45 -6.29
CA ALA A 14 -6.06 -2.27 -5.70
C ALA A 14 -5.60 -2.96 -4.39
N LEU A 15 -4.37 -3.48 -4.36
CA LEU A 15 -3.81 -4.13 -3.18
C LEU A 15 -3.69 -3.16 -1.99
N ILE A 16 -3.23 -1.92 -2.21
CA ILE A 16 -3.13 -0.89 -1.16
C ILE A 16 -4.51 -0.58 -0.57
N VAL A 17 -5.54 -0.46 -1.44
CA VAL A 17 -6.93 -0.23 -1.00
C VAL A 17 -7.41 -1.39 -0.13
N VAL A 18 -7.18 -2.64 -0.53
CA VAL A 18 -7.57 -3.81 0.26
C VAL A 18 -6.88 -3.83 1.62
N LEU A 19 -5.59 -3.48 1.69
CA LEU A 19 -4.87 -3.41 2.97
C LEU A 19 -5.40 -2.30 3.90
N SER A 20 -6.02 -1.25 3.36
CA SER A 20 -6.66 -0.19 4.15
C SER A 20 -8.01 -0.60 4.78
N LEU A 21 -8.61 -1.71 4.31
CA LEU A 21 -9.85 -2.23 4.90
C LEU A 21 -9.64 -2.85 6.28
N MET A 22 -8.40 -3.19 6.64
CA MET A 22 -8.11 -3.68 7.98
C MET A 22 -8.16 -2.54 9.00
N PRO A 23 -8.87 -2.76 10.14
CA PRO A 23 -9.00 -1.73 11.15
C PRO A 23 -7.64 -1.36 11.74
N PRO A 24 -7.37 -0.06 11.96
CA PRO A 24 -6.16 0.40 12.63
C PRO A 24 -6.08 -0.14 14.07
N ILE A 25 -4.87 -0.48 14.51
CA ILE A 25 -4.59 -0.82 15.92
C ILE A 25 -4.14 0.47 16.63
N PRO A 26 -4.94 1.01 17.55
CA PRO A 26 -4.59 2.23 18.28
C PRO A 26 -3.45 1.97 19.26
N MET A 27 -2.52 2.91 19.37
CA MET A 27 -1.41 2.83 20.31
C MET A 27 -1.64 3.74 21.51
N PRO A 28 -1.38 3.28 22.75
CA PRO A 28 -1.49 4.13 23.93
C PRO A 28 -0.40 5.22 23.91
N GLY A 29 -0.81 6.48 24.08
CA GLY A 29 0.10 7.62 24.22
C GLY A 29 0.64 8.24 22.92
N ILE A 30 0.29 7.72 21.75
CA ILE A 30 0.76 8.24 20.45
C ILE A 30 -0.43 8.42 19.49
N PRO A 31 -0.56 9.55 18.78
CA PRO A 31 -1.69 9.80 17.88
C PRO A 31 -1.65 8.98 16.57
N VAL A 32 -0.65 8.13 16.37
CA VAL A 32 -0.46 7.36 15.14
C VAL A 32 -0.86 5.89 15.37
N PRO A 33 -1.90 5.39 14.68
CA PRO A 33 -2.27 3.98 14.76
C PRO A 33 -1.38 3.11 13.88
N ILE A 34 -1.28 1.82 14.19
CA ILE A 34 -0.66 0.81 13.33
C ILE A 34 -1.68 0.38 12.27
N THR A 35 -1.30 0.48 10.99
CA THR A 35 -2.12 0.09 9.84
C THR A 35 -1.36 -0.84 8.91
N LEU A 36 -2.03 -1.73 8.20
CA LEU A 36 -1.40 -2.54 7.16
C LEU A 36 -1.17 -1.79 5.83
N GLN A 37 -1.74 -0.60 5.65
CA GLN A 37 -1.64 0.15 4.39
C GLN A 37 -0.17 0.48 4.02
N THR A 38 0.67 0.79 5.01
CA THR A 38 2.08 1.14 4.79
C THR A 38 2.88 -0.01 4.19
N LEU A 39 2.52 -1.27 4.48
CA LEU A 39 3.12 -2.45 3.83
C LEU A 39 2.86 -2.45 2.32
N GLY A 40 1.64 -2.09 1.89
CA GLY A 40 1.31 -1.97 0.47
C GLY A 40 2.16 -0.91 -0.25
N VAL A 41 2.41 0.22 0.40
CA VAL A 41 3.26 1.29 -0.14
C VAL A 41 4.72 0.85 -0.26
N MET A 42 5.26 0.17 0.75
CA MET A 42 6.64 -0.33 0.75
C MET A 42 6.84 -1.38 -0.36
N LEU A 43 5.88 -2.28 -0.55
CA LEU A 43 5.92 -3.27 -1.63
C LEU A 43 5.83 -2.62 -3.02
N ALA A 44 5.00 -1.59 -3.19
CA ALA A 44 4.91 -0.86 -4.44
C ALA A 44 6.25 -0.22 -4.81
N GLY A 45 6.93 0.43 -3.85
CA GLY A 45 8.25 1.00 -4.07
C GLY A 45 9.33 -0.05 -4.39
N ALA A 46 9.29 -1.22 -3.74
CA ALA A 46 10.25 -2.29 -3.97
C ALA A 46 10.05 -3.01 -5.32
N ILE A 47 8.82 -3.15 -5.80
CA ILE A 47 8.48 -3.99 -6.97
C ILE A 47 8.30 -3.17 -8.24
N LEU A 48 7.66 -1.99 -8.18
CA LEU A 48 7.47 -1.14 -9.35
C LEU A 48 8.68 -0.23 -9.61
N GLY A 49 9.49 0.04 -8.59
CA GLY A 49 10.65 0.91 -8.67
C GLY A 49 10.28 2.40 -8.82
N PRO A 50 11.28 3.30 -8.82
CA PRO A 50 11.08 4.71 -9.11
C PRO A 50 10.71 4.90 -10.60
N VAL A 51 9.73 5.76 -10.86
CA VAL A 51 9.19 6.07 -12.20
C VAL A 51 10.10 6.97 -13.03
#